data_AF-A0A957TPH7-F1
#
_entry.id   AF-A0A957TPH7-F1
#
_cell.length_a   1.000
_cell.length_b   1.000
_cell.length_c   1.000
_cell.angle_alpha   90.00
_cell.angle_beta   90.00
_cell.angle_gamma   90.00
#
_symmetry.space_group_name_H-M   'P 1'
#
loop_
_entity.id
_entity.type
_entity.pdbx_description
1 polymer ?
#
loop_
_entity_poly.entity_id
_entity_poly.type
_entity_poly.pdbx_seq_one_letter_code
_entity_poly.pdbx_strand_id
1 'polypeptide(L)'
;MSTKFSKPLSIVVMVAMLFTLGAGAVFAQDAALSPGEGPTMAVMPTSGPVTIAPNSWQWYIFRSQVPVNVDSEGNDIVTNPEDATVNATLRTISGNVGFEVWSANDLNNWLDSSDFDPMGRGTENDFMTDDPLFWQGSFPTNSNYYLIVQNNSSQPATYTLDITGNLRFPTDMTLDGAAPSMMDMSMDTMAQAEEPVMSTGEMALTVDTPAETTMGTGPENTLMPASGYVMIPANSWQWYSFRSQVPVNVDSDGNDIVTNPEDATINALLRTKSGNLSFEVWSADDLNNWRNSSDFDPMGAGTENEFISGDPLFWQGSFPTNSQYYLIVMNSTSQP
;
A
#
# COMPACT_ATOMS: atom_id res chain seq x y z
N MET A 1 25.71 -13.24 -8.61
CA MET A 1 25.06 -13.89 -9.76
C MET A 1 23.59 -14.07 -9.37
N SER A 2 22.80 -12.99 -9.45
CA SER A 2 21.39 -13.02 -9.00
C SER A 2 20.58 -13.83 -9.99
N THR A 3 20.05 -14.96 -9.53
CA THR A 3 19.06 -15.72 -10.28
C THR A 3 17.85 -14.81 -10.44
N LYS A 4 17.40 -14.60 -11.69
CA LYS A 4 16.04 -14.10 -11.96
C LYS A 4 15.06 -14.93 -11.09
N PHE A 5 13.83 -14.47 -10.83
CA PHE A 5 12.73 -15.39 -10.50
C PHE A 5 12.45 -16.27 -11.73
N SER A 6 13.44 -17.07 -12.09
CA SER A 6 13.47 -17.95 -13.23
C SER A 6 12.55 -19.11 -12.92
N LYS A 7 11.97 -19.64 -13.97
CA LYS A 7 10.75 -20.44 -13.94
C LYS A 7 10.83 -21.87 -13.38
N PRO A 8 11.92 -22.52 -12.90
CA PRO A 8 11.84 -23.97 -12.75
C PRO A 8 11.09 -24.45 -11.49
N LEU A 9 10.41 -23.59 -10.71
CA LEU A 9 9.57 -24.01 -9.58
C LEU A 9 8.11 -23.52 -9.59
N SER A 10 7.64 -22.82 -10.63
CA SER A 10 6.28 -22.26 -10.63
C SER A 10 5.20 -23.21 -11.16
N ILE A 11 5.57 -24.28 -11.87
CA ILE A 11 4.60 -25.26 -12.39
C ILE A 11 4.16 -26.28 -11.33
N VAL A 12 4.89 -26.40 -10.21
CA VAL A 12 4.54 -27.34 -9.14
C VAL A 12 3.76 -26.67 -8.00
N VAL A 13 3.88 -25.37 -7.75
CA VAL A 13 3.17 -24.75 -6.60
C VAL A 13 1.67 -24.48 -6.87
N MET A 14 1.24 -24.34 -8.13
CA MET A 14 -0.20 -24.34 -8.43
C MET A 14 -0.85 -25.75 -8.42
N VAL A 15 -0.06 -26.83 -8.28
CA VAL A 15 -0.55 -28.23 -8.31
C VAL A 15 -0.08 -29.06 -7.10
N ALA A 16 0.80 -28.56 -6.24
CA ALA A 16 1.32 -29.29 -5.08
C ALA A 16 0.56 -28.99 -3.78
N MET A 17 -0.77 -29.16 -3.79
CA MET A 17 -1.47 -29.74 -2.64
C MET A 17 -1.38 -31.27 -2.73
N LEU A 18 -0.19 -31.82 -2.51
CA LEU A 18 -0.01 -33.27 -2.46
C LEU A 18 0.85 -33.64 -1.26
N PHE A 19 0.20 -33.93 -0.14
CA PHE A 19 0.07 -35.30 0.39
C PHE A 19 -0.42 -35.31 1.84
N THR A 20 -1.70 -35.64 2.04
CA THR A 20 -2.06 -36.64 3.04
C THR A 20 -2.90 -37.71 2.36
N LEU A 21 -2.29 -38.90 2.23
CA LEU A 21 -2.90 -40.13 1.75
C LEU A 21 -4.14 -40.48 2.59
N GLY A 22 -5.31 -40.25 2.00
CA GLY A 22 -6.57 -40.84 2.40
C GLY A 22 -7.42 -40.95 1.15
N ALA A 23 -7.67 -42.17 0.67
CA ALA A 23 -8.54 -42.41 -0.47
C ALA A 23 -9.96 -41.98 -0.13
N GLY A 24 -10.31 -40.75 -0.50
CA GLY A 24 -11.65 -40.20 -0.43
C GLY A 24 -11.73 -39.08 -1.47
N ALA A 25 -12.72 -39.17 -2.37
CA ALA A 25 -13.03 -38.10 -3.30
C ALA A 25 -13.43 -36.86 -2.48
N VAL A 26 -12.50 -35.91 -2.33
CA VAL A 26 -12.79 -34.61 -1.76
C VAL A 26 -12.89 -33.64 -2.92
N PHE A 27 -14.06 -33.04 -3.05
CA PHE A 27 -14.34 -31.93 -3.94
C PHE A 27 -13.21 -30.91 -3.87
N ALA A 28 -12.71 -30.48 -5.03
CA ALA A 28 -11.91 -29.27 -5.14
C ALA A 28 -12.75 -28.11 -4.61
N GLN A 29 -12.65 -27.83 -3.31
CA GLN A 29 -13.03 -26.55 -2.80
C GLN A 29 -12.03 -25.58 -3.42
N ASP A 30 -12.53 -24.63 -4.21
CA ASP A 30 -11.79 -23.41 -4.53
C ASP A 30 -11.21 -22.90 -3.21
N ALA A 31 -9.92 -23.13 -3.00
CA ALA A 31 -9.21 -22.52 -1.90
C ALA A 31 -9.26 -21.02 -2.21
N ALA A 32 -10.13 -20.31 -1.50
CA ALA A 32 -10.21 -18.86 -1.62
C ALA A 32 -8.81 -18.31 -1.34
N LEU A 33 -8.20 -17.70 -2.36
CA LEU A 33 -6.87 -17.10 -2.24
C LEU A 33 -6.90 -16.04 -1.15
N SER A 34 -5.92 -16.06 -0.26
CA SER A 34 -5.77 -15.02 0.75
C SER A 34 -5.42 -13.68 0.07
N PRO A 35 -5.77 -12.54 0.68
CA PRO A 35 -5.33 -11.23 0.19
C PRO A 35 -3.81 -11.20 -0.05
N GLY A 36 -3.45 -10.86 -1.28
CA GLY A 36 -2.07 -10.75 -1.76
C GLY A 36 -1.41 -12.04 -2.22
N GLU A 37 -2.13 -13.16 -2.33
CA GLU A 37 -1.57 -14.41 -2.87
C GLU A 37 -1.50 -14.46 -4.41
N GLY A 38 -1.95 -13.41 -5.10
CA GLY A 38 -1.91 -13.33 -6.55
C GLY A 38 -2.22 -11.94 -7.11
N PRO A 39 -2.09 -11.74 -8.43
CA PRO A 39 -2.27 -10.45 -9.08
C PRO A 39 -3.71 -9.90 -8.96
N THR A 40 -4.71 -10.79 -8.92
CA THR A 40 -6.13 -10.44 -8.72
C THR A 40 -6.46 -10.06 -7.28
N MET A 41 -5.60 -10.45 -6.34
CA MET A 41 -5.75 -10.23 -4.90
C MET A 41 -4.67 -9.29 -4.37
N ALA A 42 -3.95 -8.56 -5.24
CA ALA A 42 -2.88 -7.66 -4.83
C ALA A 42 -3.39 -6.61 -3.85
N VAL A 43 -2.64 -6.37 -2.77
CA VAL A 43 -3.07 -5.49 -1.69
C VAL A 43 -2.30 -4.17 -1.70
N MET A 44 -2.76 -3.21 -0.92
CA MET A 44 -1.95 -2.05 -0.57
C MET A 44 -0.94 -2.42 0.52
N PRO A 45 0.25 -1.81 0.56
CA PRO A 45 1.15 -1.94 1.70
C PRO A 45 0.45 -1.52 3.00
N THR A 46 0.64 -2.29 4.06
CA THR A 46 0.13 -1.96 5.40
C THR A 46 1.22 -1.34 6.26
N SER A 47 0.84 -0.48 7.21
CA SER A 47 1.79 0.06 8.20
C SER A 47 2.10 -1.01 9.25
N GLY A 48 2.93 -2.00 8.91
CA GLY A 48 3.30 -3.05 9.85
C GLY A 48 4.08 -4.21 9.24
N PRO A 49 4.61 -5.10 10.09
CA PRO A 49 5.28 -6.30 9.63
C PRO A 49 4.29 -7.26 8.95
N VAL A 50 4.69 -7.79 7.80
CA VAL A 50 3.99 -8.83 7.05
C VAL A 50 4.81 -10.10 7.12
N THR A 51 4.15 -11.22 7.48
CA THR A 51 4.77 -12.54 7.50
C THR A 51 4.26 -13.38 6.36
N ILE A 52 5.17 -13.91 5.54
CA ILE A 52 4.87 -14.78 4.40
C ILE A 52 5.45 -16.17 4.62
N ALA A 53 4.72 -17.20 4.17
CA ALA A 53 5.10 -18.59 4.28
C ALA A 53 6.38 -18.91 3.47
N PRO A 54 7.05 -20.05 3.74
CA PRO A 54 8.17 -20.50 2.93
C PRO A 54 7.80 -20.58 1.44
N ASN A 55 8.65 -20.04 0.57
CA ASN A 55 8.47 -20.06 -0.90
C ASN A 55 7.15 -19.41 -1.40
N SER A 56 6.46 -18.61 -0.58
CA SER A 56 5.24 -17.92 -1.01
C SER A 56 5.52 -16.48 -1.47
N TRP A 57 4.52 -15.89 -2.11
CA TRP A 57 4.56 -14.52 -2.62
C TRP A 57 3.54 -13.64 -1.90
N GLN A 58 3.84 -12.35 -1.83
CA GLN A 58 2.88 -11.29 -1.50
C GLN A 58 2.85 -10.29 -2.63
N TRP A 59 1.66 -10.04 -3.15
CA TRP A 59 1.42 -9.11 -4.24
C TRP A 59 0.91 -7.78 -3.72
N TYR A 60 1.53 -6.71 -4.19
CA TYR A 60 1.11 -5.34 -3.97
C TYR A 60 0.81 -4.67 -5.30
N ILE A 61 -0.13 -3.72 -5.30
CA ILE A 61 -0.46 -2.93 -6.49
C ILE A 61 -0.41 -1.44 -6.17
N PHE A 62 0.19 -0.66 -7.07
CA PHE A 62 0.17 0.80 -7.04
C PHE A 62 -0.02 1.34 -8.45
N ARG A 63 -0.45 2.59 -8.56
CA ARG A 63 -0.58 3.28 -9.84
C ARG A 63 0.30 4.52 -9.84
N SER A 64 1.22 4.62 -10.78
CA SER A 64 2.03 5.84 -10.97
C SER A 64 1.13 7.04 -11.28
N GLN A 65 1.55 8.22 -10.83
CA GLN A 65 0.91 9.49 -11.12
C GLN A 65 1.96 10.42 -11.73
N VAL A 66 1.74 10.90 -12.94
CA VAL A 66 2.53 11.96 -13.55
C VAL A 66 2.32 13.23 -12.73
N PRO A 67 3.39 13.91 -12.28
CA PRO A 67 3.24 15.10 -11.48
C PRO A 67 2.53 16.18 -12.31
N VAL A 68 1.64 16.89 -11.63
CA VAL A 68 0.93 18.02 -12.19
C VAL A 68 1.36 19.22 -11.36
N ASN A 69 2.04 20.16 -12.00
CA ASN A 69 2.26 21.48 -11.43
C ASN A 69 1.08 22.38 -11.77
N VAL A 70 1.00 23.51 -11.08
CA VAL A 70 0.05 24.56 -11.41
C VAL A 70 0.85 25.76 -11.91
N ASP A 71 0.47 26.33 -13.04
CA ASP A 71 1.12 27.55 -13.54
C ASP A 71 0.70 28.80 -12.75
N SER A 72 1.29 29.94 -13.10
CA SER A 72 0.96 31.22 -12.47
C SER A 72 -0.50 31.66 -12.68
N GLU A 73 -1.24 31.01 -13.56
CA GLU A 73 -2.64 31.29 -13.86
C GLU A 73 -3.60 30.28 -13.21
N GLY A 74 -3.07 29.31 -12.46
CA GLY A 74 -3.89 28.30 -11.79
C GLY A 74 -4.23 27.09 -12.69
N ASN A 75 -3.60 26.95 -13.86
CA ASN A 75 -3.82 25.81 -14.74
C ASN A 75 -2.90 24.65 -14.39
N ASP A 76 -3.46 23.44 -14.41
CA ASP A 76 -2.70 22.20 -14.30
C ASP A 76 -1.76 22.06 -15.51
N ILE A 77 -0.46 22.21 -15.28
CA ILE A 77 0.62 21.88 -16.22
C ILE A 77 1.23 20.55 -15.80
N VAL A 78 1.06 19.55 -16.65
CA VAL A 78 1.80 18.30 -16.58
C VAL A 78 3.30 18.63 -16.65
N THR A 79 4.05 18.34 -15.58
CA THR A 79 5.52 18.47 -15.60
C THR A 79 6.12 17.45 -16.55
N ASN A 80 7.44 17.45 -16.74
CA ASN A 80 8.06 16.39 -17.54
C ASN A 80 7.62 15.04 -16.95
N PRO A 81 6.94 14.17 -17.74
CA PRO A 81 6.41 12.92 -17.20
C PRO A 81 7.50 11.97 -16.70
N GLU A 82 8.75 12.20 -17.09
CA GLU A 82 9.92 11.50 -16.56
C GLU A 82 10.25 11.85 -15.09
N ASP A 83 9.67 12.95 -14.57
CA ASP A 83 9.84 13.38 -13.18
C ASP A 83 8.98 12.58 -12.20
N ALA A 84 8.05 11.75 -12.70
CA ALA A 84 7.22 10.87 -11.86
C ALA A 84 8.09 9.77 -11.26
N THR A 85 8.50 9.89 -10.01
CA THR A 85 9.38 8.91 -9.35
C THR A 85 8.60 8.10 -8.32
N VAL A 86 8.86 6.80 -8.26
CA VAL A 86 8.37 5.92 -7.19
C VAL A 86 9.54 5.20 -6.55
N ASN A 87 9.56 5.19 -5.23
CA ASN A 87 10.56 4.51 -4.41
C ASN A 87 9.89 3.38 -3.65
N ALA A 88 10.53 2.21 -3.63
CA ALA A 88 10.13 1.08 -2.81
C ALA A 88 11.27 0.70 -1.87
N THR A 89 10.97 0.62 -0.57
CA THR A 89 11.92 0.22 0.46
C THR A 89 11.36 -0.96 1.24
N LEU A 90 12.06 -2.09 1.20
CA LEU A 90 11.73 -3.28 1.95
C LEU A 90 12.79 -3.52 3.03
N ARG A 91 12.33 -3.71 4.27
CA ARG A 91 13.19 -4.08 5.41
C ARG A 91 12.85 -5.48 5.86
N THR A 92 13.84 -6.35 5.79
CA THR A 92 13.71 -7.74 6.25
C THR A 92 13.89 -7.78 7.77
N ILE A 93 12.89 -8.27 8.48
CA ILE A 93 12.95 -8.50 9.94
C ILE A 93 13.46 -9.92 10.22
N SER A 94 12.98 -10.90 9.46
CA SER A 94 13.42 -12.29 9.54
C SER A 94 13.25 -13.03 8.21
N GLY A 95 14.00 -14.11 8.02
CA GLY A 95 13.97 -14.90 6.79
C GLY A 95 14.79 -14.26 5.66
N ASN A 96 14.49 -14.66 4.43
CA ASN A 96 15.14 -14.12 3.23
C ASN A 96 14.06 -13.76 2.21
N VAL A 97 13.88 -12.46 1.97
CA VAL A 97 12.92 -11.95 1.00
C VAL A 97 13.63 -11.13 -0.06
N GLY A 98 13.11 -11.20 -1.29
CA GLY A 98 13.46 -10.28 -2.37
C GLY A 98 12.18 -9.69 -2.94
N PHE A 99 12.28 -8.58 -3.66
CA PHE A 99 11.13 -8.05 -4.39
C PHE A 99 11.47 -7.66 -5.82
N GLU A 100 10.44 -7.74 -6.67
CA GLU A 100 10.45 -7.27 -8.05
C GLU A 100 9.31 -6.28 -8.28
N VAL A 101 9.52 -5.36 -9.22
CA VAL A 101 8.50 -4.41 -9.69
C VAL A 101 8.16 -4.76 -11.13
N TRP A 102 6.87 -4.97 -11.40
CA TRP A 102 6.35 -5.43 -12.68
C TRP A 102 5.38 -4.40 -13.26
N SER A 103 5.48 -4.16 -14.56
CA SER A 103 4.46 -3.48 -15.34
C SER A 103 3.27 -4.38 -15.64
N ALA A 104 2.17 -3.81 -16.13
CA ALA A 104 1.06 -4.61 -16.65
C ALA A 104 1.48 -5.54 -17.81
N ASN A 105 2.46 -5.13 -18.62
CA ASN A 105 3.00 -5.97 -19.69
C ASN A 105 3.79 -7.15 -19.14
N ASP A 106 4.57 -6.94 -18.07
CA ASP A 106 5.31 -8.02 -17.39
C ASP A 106 4.36 -9.05 -16.78
N LEU A 107 3.27 -8.58 -16.16
CA LEU A 107 2.21 -9.45 -15.66
C LEU A 107 1.57 -10.28 -16.79
N ASN A 108 1.25 -9.66 -17.93
CA ASN A 108 0.68 -10.39 -19.07
C ASN A 108 1.67 -11.43 -19.62
N ASN A 109 2.95 -11.06 -19.75
CA ASN A 109 3.98 -12.01 -20.17
C ASN A 109 4.11 -13.17 -19.17
N TRP A 110 4.01 -12.90 -17.87
CA TRP A 110 3.99 -13.93 -16.83
C TRP A 110 2.78 -14.87 -16.96
N LEU A 111 1.58 -14.32 -17.13
CA LEU A 111 0.33 -15.08 -17.33
C LEU A 111 0.40 -15.96 -18.59
N ASP A 112 0.96 -15.42 -19.67
CA ASP A 112 1.15 -16.12 -20.94
C ASP A 112 2.32 -17.11 -20.92
N SER A 113 2.98 -17.28 -19.76
CA SER A 113 4.19 -18.10 -19.60
C SER A 113 5.34 -17.68 -20.53
N SER A 114 5.30 -16.46 -21.05
CA SER A 114 6.34 -15.85 -21.88
C SER A 114 7.51 -15.37 -21.03
N ASP A 115 8.73 -15.41 -21.57
CA ASP A 115 9.90 -14.89 -20.86
C ASP A 115 9.83 -13.36 -20.80
N PHE A 116 10.19 -12.80 -19.65
CA PHE A 116 10.24 -11.35 -19.45
C PHE A 116 11.29 -10.99 -18.40
N ASP A 117 11.75 -9.75 -18.46
CA ASP A 117 12.55 -9.15 -17.41
C ASP A 117 11.66 -8.16 -16.64
N PRO A 118 11.64 -8.23 -15.30
CA PRO A 118 10.85 -7.29 -14.52
C PRO A 118 11.37 -5.87 -14.75
N MET A 119 10.47 -4.90 -14.69
CA MET A 119 10.82 -3.48 -14.73
C MET A 119 11.87 -3.11 -13.67
N GLY A 120 11.80 -3.73 -12.48
CA GLY A 120 12.67 -3.41 -11.36
C GLY A 120 12.93 -4.58 -10.42
N ARG A 121 14.04 -4.50 -9.69
CA ARG A 121 14.42 -5.43 -8.61
C ARG A 121 14.89 -4.62 -7.42
N GLY A 122 14.49 -5.04 -6.22
CA GLY A 122 15.09 -4.53 -4.98
C GLY A 122 16.56 -4.92 -4.90
N THR A 123 17.42 -3.95 -4.63
CA THR A 123 18.86 -4.15 -4.38
C THR A 123 19.22 -3.63 -3.00
N GLU A 124 20.21 -4.24 -2.35
CA GLU A 124 20.74 -3.73 -1.08
C GLU A 124 21.20 -2.27 -1.26
N ASN A 125 20.88 -1.44 -0.26
CA ASN A 125 21.29 -0.04 -0.21
C ASN A 125 22.11 0.21 1.04
N ASP A 126 23.44 0.14 0.87
CA ASP A 126 24.44 0.32 1.93
C ASP A 126 24.46 1.73 2.53
N PHE A 127 23.75 2.69 1.93
CA PHE A 127 23.63 4.06 2.44
C PHE A 127 22.45 4.25 3.39
N MET A 128 21.58 3.24 3.52
CA MET A 128 20.46 3.26 4.44
C MET A 128 20.73 2.35 5.64
N THR A 129 20.37 2.81 6.83
CA THR A 129 20.48 1.97 8.05
C THR A 129 19.74 0.65 7.86
N ASP A 130 20.36 -0.45 8.29
CA ASP A 130 19.88 -1.84 8.20
C ASP A 130 19.83 -2.43 6.79
N ASP A 131 20.58 -1.86 5.84
CA ASP A 131 20.79 -2.36 4.48
C ASP A 131 19.49 -2.85 3.79
N PRO A 132 18.43 -2.02 3.75
CA PRO A 132 17.16 -2.42 3.16
C PRO A 132 17.33 -2.74 1.68
N LEU A 133 16.42 -3.57 1.16
CA LEU A 133 16.24 -3.65 -0.28
C LEU A 133 15.54 -2.38 -0.74
N PHE A 134 16.15 -1.70 -1.70
CA PHE A 134 15.67 -0.45 -2.27
C PHE A 134 15.51 -0.57 -3.78
N TRP A 135 14.52 0.13 -4.30
CA TRP A 135 14.33 0.32 -5.72
C TRP A 135 13.71 1.70 -5.97
N GLN A 136 14.17 2.36 -7.03
CA GLN A 136 13.59 3.61 -7.54
C GLN A 136 13.36 3.47 -9.04
N GLY A 137 12.26 4.03 -9.53
CA GLY A 137 11.99 4.11 -10.95
C GLY A 137 11.18 5.34 -11.34
N SER A 138 11.27 5.69 -12.62
CA SER A 138 10.53 6.79 -13.24
C SER A 138 9.41 6.29 -14.15
N PHE A 139 8.30 7.01 -14.21
CA PHE A 139 7.05 6.55 -14.83
C PHE A 139 6.46 7.57 -15.80
N PRO A 140 6.67 7.42 -17.12
CA PRO A 140 6.22 8.40 -18.09
C PRO A 140 4.69 8.45 -18.27
N THR A 141 3.94 7.52 -17.67
CA THR A 141 2.50 7.40 -17.82
C THR A 141 1.83 7.02 -16.51
N ASN A 142 0.53 7.32 -16.40
CA ASN A 142 -0.32 6.87 -15.29
C ASN A 142 -0.76 5.43 -15.51
N SER A 143 0.00 4.46 -14.99
CA SER A 143 -0.24 3.03 -15.22
C SER A 143 -0.21 2.24 -13.91
N ASN A 144 -0.86 1.08 -13.90
CA ASN A 144 -0.80 0.18 -12.74
C ASN A 144 0.48 -0.66 -12.81
N TYR A 145 1.10 -0.84 -11.65
CA TYR A 145 2.30 -1.61 -11.44
C TYR A 145 2.11 -2.52 -10.23
N TYR A 146 2.84 -3.63 -10.25
CA TYR A 146 2.81 -4.61 -9.19
C TYR A 146 4.18 -4.67 -8.52
N LEU A 147 4.19 -4.77 -7.20
CA LEU A 147 5.39 -5.10 -6.44
C LEU A 147 5.16 -6.48 -5.81
N ILE A 148 6.03 -7.42 -6.16
CA ILE A 148 5.93 -8.82 -5.71
C ILE A 148 7.06 -9.07 -4.72
N VAL A 149 6.71 -9.39 -3.48
CA VAL A 149 7.68 -9.84 -2.48
C VAL A 149 7.66 -11.37 -2.44
N GLN A 150 8.82 -11.98 -2.58
CA GLN A 150 8.98 -13.44 -2.52
C GLN A 150 9.84 -13.85 -1.33
N ASN A 151 9.36 -14.83 -0.57
CA ASN A 151 10.19 -15.55 0.39
C ASN A 151 11.04 -16.58 -0.34
N ASN A 152 12.35 -16.41 -0.29
CA ASN A 152 13.33 -17.30 -0.92
C ASN A 152 13.88 -18.37 0.05
N SER A 153 13.32 -18.46 1.25
CA SER A 153 13.76 -19.40 2.29
C SER A 153 12.74 -20.50 2.55
N SER A 154 13.22 -21.57 3.20
CA SER A 154 12.40 -22.67 3.69
C SER A 154 11.71 -22.38 5.03
N GLN A 155 11.88 -21.18 5.58
CA GLN A 155 11.27 -20.72 6.82
C GLN A 155 10.32 -19.55 6.53
N PRO A 156 9.31 -19.27 7.37
CA PRO A 156 8.54 -18.04 7.24
C PRO A 156 9.46 -16.82 7.28
N ALA A 157 9.13 -15.79 6.51
CA ALA A 157 9.88 -14.55 6.48
C ALA A 157 8.99 -13.37 6.87
N THR A 158 9.54 -12.43 7.64
CA THR A 158 8.83 -11.24 8.12
C THR A 158 9.53 -10.00 7.58
N TYR A 159 8.78 -9.03 7.06
CA TYR A 159 9.32 -7.79 6.52
C TYR A 159 8.36 -6.61 6.69
N THR A 160 8.85 -5.39 6.50
CA THR A 160 8.01 -4.20 6.29
C THR A 160 8.28 -3.63 4.91
N LEU A 161 7.26 -3.12 4.24
CA LEU A 161 7.35 -2.52 2.91
C LEU A 161 6.79 -1.10 2.94
N ASP A 162 7.53 -0.18 2.34
CA ASP A 162 7.11 1.21 2.11
C ASP A 162 7.22 1.54 0.62
N ILE A 163 6.16 2.08 0.03
CA ILE A 163 6.13 2.52 -1.37
C ILE A 163 5.69 3.98 -1.39
N THR A 164 6.57 4.87 -1.86
CA THR A 164 6.39 6.33 -1.82
C THR A 164 6.70 6.97 -3.16
N GLY A 165 6.41 8.26 -3.30
CA GLY A 165 6.62 9.04 -4.52
C GLY A 165 5.32 9.42 -5.23
N ASN A 166 5.38 9.66 -6.54
CA ASN A 166 4.24 10.07 -7.33
C ASN A 166 3.38 8.85 -7.72
N LEU A 167 2.55 8.41 -6.77
CA LEU A 167 1.68 7.24 -6.95
C LEU A 167 0.34 7.40 -6.22
N ARG A 168 -0.58 6.49 -6.52
CA ARG A 168 -1.80 6.24 -5.76
C ARG A 168 -2.04 4.74 -5.63
N PHE A 169 -2.72 4.33 -4.56
CA PHE A 169 -3.14 2.95 -4.40
C PHE A 169 -4.57 2.75 -4.91
N PRO A 170 -4.83 1.76 -5.80
CA PRO A 170 -6.18 1.48 -6.28
C PRO A 170 -7.09 0.96 -5.17
N THR A 171 -8.16 1.68 -4.83
CA THR A 171 -9.15 1.27 -3.81
C THR A 171 -10.10 0.18 -4.29
N ASP A 172 -10.30 0.08 -5.61
CA ASP A 172 -11.13 -0.93 -6.26
C ASP A 172 -10.31 -1.63 -7.35
N MET A 173 -9.98 -2.91 -7.15
CA MET A 173 -9.41 -3.75 -8.20
C MET A 173 -10.53 -4.29 -9.09
N THR A 174 -11.01 -3.47 -10.03
CA THR A 174 -11.58 -4.01 -11.26
C THR A 174 -10.45 -4.20 -12.25
N LEU A 175 -10.04 -5.46 -12.47
CA LEU A 175 -9.15 -5.82 -13.57
C LEU A 175 -9.81 -5.40 -14.88
N ASP A 176 -9.39 -4.25 -15.40
CA ASP A 176 -9.92 -3.71 -16.64
C ASP A 176 -9.29 -4.49 -17.80
N GLY A 177 -9.95 -5.57 -18.23
CA GLY A 177 -9.66 -6.26 -19.48
C GLY A 177 -9.56 -7.79 -19.43
N ALA A 178 -10.68 -8.44 -19.82
CA ALA A 178 -10.87 -9.78 -20.44
C ALA A 178 -12.04 -10.53 -19.76
N ALA A 179 -13.14 -10.96 -20.38
CA ALA A 179 -13.58 -11.04 -21.78
C ALA A 179 -15.14 -11.17 -21.79
N PRO A 180 -15.81 -11.27 -22.96
CA PRO A 180 -17.23 -10.94 -23.13
C PRO A 180 -18.19 -11.94 -22.49
N SER A 181 -19.35 -11.42 -22.12
CA SER A 181 -20.55 -12.10 -21.64
C SER A 181 -20.86 -13.36 -22.44
N MET A 182 -20.49 -14.53 -21.91
CA MET A 182 -21.10 -15.78 -22.33
C MET A 182 -22.48 -15.89 -21.68
N MET A 183 -23.47 -15.57 -22.50
CA MET A 183 -24.80 -16.18 -22.57
C MET A 183 -25.43 -16.63 -21.24
N ASP A 184 -26.42 -15.84 -20.81
CA ASP A 184 -27.80 -16.29 -20.63
C ASP A 184 -27.98 -17.81 -20.72
N MET A 185 -27.89 -18.48 -19.57
CA MET A 185 -28.66 -19.70 -19.33
C MET A 185 -29.40 -19.52 -18.02
N SER A 186 -30.62 -19.01 -18.18
CA SER A 186 -31.77 -19.31 -17.34
C SER A 186 -31.73 -20.74 -16.76
N MET A 187 -31.72 -20.81 -15.43
CA MET A 187 -32.26 -21.96 -14.71
C MET A 187 -33.33 -21.45 -13.75
N ASP A 188 -34.56 -21.45 -14.24
CA ASP A 188 -35.73 -21.67 -13.39
C ASP A 188 -35.59 -23.06 -12.75
N THR A 189 -35.87 -23.16 -11.45
CA THR A 189 -37.02 -23.85 -10.84
C THR A 189 -36.68 -24.62 -9.55
N MET A 190 -37.51 -24.35 -8.52
CA MET A 190 -37.92 -25.22 -7.40
C MET A 190 -36.90 -25.55 -6.30
N ALA A 191 -37.24 -25.67 -5.02
CA ALA A 191 -38.48 -25.47 -4.29
C ALA A 191 -38.14 -25.41 -2.78
N GLN A 192 -38.99 -24.68 -2.09
CA GLN A 192 -39.18 -24.57 -0.65
C GLN A 192 -39.25 -25.94 0.04
N ALA A 193 -38.51 -26.12 1.14
CA ALA A 193 -38.78 -27.15 2.14
C ALA A 193 -38.53 -26.56 3.53
N GLU A 194 -39.47 -26.88 4.42
CA GLU A 194 -39.79 -26.23 5.69
C GLU A 194 -38.79 -26.54 6.82
N GLU A 195 -38.69 -25.62 7.77
CA GLU A 195 -38.12 -25.84 9.10
C GLU A 195 -38.97 -26.86 9.89
N PRO A 196 -38.38 -27.60 10.84
CA PRO A 196 -38.45 -27.10 12.23
C PRO A 196 -37.21 -27.47 13.06
N VAL A 197 -36.70 -26.56 13.90
CA VAL A 197 -35.87 -26.96 15.05
C VAL A 197 -36.25 -26.20 16.31
N MET A 198 -36.39 -27.00 17.36
CA MET A 198 -36.82 -26.71 18.71
C MET A 198 -35.87 -25.78 19.49
N SER A 199 -36.49 -25.09 20.45
CA SER A 199 -35.90 -24.32 21.54
C SER A 199 -35.14 -25.18 22.56
N THR A 200 -34.44 -24.49 23.48
CA THR A 200 -33.63 -24.91 24.64
C THR A 200 -32.24 -25.45 24.28
N GLY A 201 -31.10 -24.88 24.69
CA GLY A 201 -30.78 -23.86 25.69
C GLY A 201 -29.64 -24.42 26.52
N GLU A 202 -28.40 -23.97 26.31
CA GLU A 202 -27.27 -24.23 27.23
C GLU A 202 -26.08 -23.31 26.95
N MET A 203 -25.33 -23.03 28.01
CA MET A 203 -24.43 -21.90 28.23
C MET A 203 -23.24 -21.82 27.26
N ALA A 204 -23.10 -20.70 26.56
CA ALA A 204 -21.89 -20.37 25.80
C ALA A 204 -21.07 -19.31 26.56
N LEU A 205 -19.89 -19.76 26.99
CA LEU A 205 -18.74 -18.96 27.41
C LEU A 205 -18.45 -17.92 26.32
N THR A 206 -18.50 -16.63 26.67
CA THR A 206 -18.10 -15.54 25.76
C THR A 206 -16.62 -15.69 25.44
N VAL A 207 -16.33 -16.20 24.24
CA VAL A 207 -15.01 -16.10 23.61
C VAL A 207 -14.85 -14.64 23.20
N ASP A 208 -13.84 -13.98 23.75
CA ASP A 208 -13.43 -12.64 23.33
C ASP A 208 -13.34 -12.60 21.81
N THR A 209 -14.22 -11.80 21.23
CA THR A 209 -14.20 -11.49 19.80
C THR A 209 -12.91 -10.73 19.54
N PRO A 210 -12.08 -11.11 18.56
CA PRO A 210 -10.91 -10.32 18.21
C PRO A 210 -11.38 -8.91 17.88
N ALA A 211 -10.84 -7.90 18.57
CA ALA A 211 -11.12 -6.51 18.26
C ALA A 211 -10.86 -6.28 16.77
N GLU A 212 -11.88 -5.87 16.01
CA GLU A 212 -11.68 -5.34 14.67
C GLU A 212 -10.71 -4.18 14.79
N THR A 213 -9.48 -4.36 14.33
CA THR A 213 -8.48 -3.30 14.23
C THR A 213 -9.01 -2.29 13.22
N THR A 214 -9.69 -1.27 13.73
CA THR A 214 -10.25 -0.17 12.93
C THR A 214 -9.05 0.68 12.48
N MET A 215 -8.56 0.39 11.28
CA MET A 215 -7.45 1.13 10.69
C MET A 215 -7.78 2.62 10.61
N GLY A 216 -6.78 3.46 10.85
CA GLY A 216 -6.88 4.90 10.81
C GLY A 216 -7.25 5.58 12.13
N THR A 217 -7.56 4.81 13.18
CA THR A 217 -8.05 5.38 14.45
C THR A 217 -6.95 5.80 15.42
N GLY A 218 -5.69 5.45 15.13
CA GLY A 218 -4.57 5.74 16.01
C GLY A 218 -3.20 5.59 15.33
N PRO A 219 -2.13 6.05 16.01
CA PRO A 219 -0.77 6.06 15.47
C PRO A 219 -0.19 4.66 15.20
N GLU A 220 -0.68 3.64 15.91
CA GLU A 220 -0.34 2.23 15.71
C GLU A 220 -1.05 1.57 14.52
N ASN A 221 -2.11 2.18 14.00
CA ASN A 221 -2.93 1.64 12.92
C ASN A 221 -3.11 2.67 11.79
N THR A 222 -2.07 3.42 11.45
CA THR A 222 -2.18 4.50 10.44
C THR A 222 -2.58 4.00 9.05
N LEU A 223 -3.31 4.82 8.31
CA LEU A 223 -3.51 4.60 6.87
C LEU A 223 -2.37 5.18 6.04
N MET A 224 -2.23 4.69 4.81
CA MET A 224 -1.58 5.47 3.76
C MET A 224 -2.60 6.43 3.13
N PRO A 225 -2.21 7.65 2.71
CA PRO A 225 -3.10 8.53 1.97
C PRO A 225 -3.61 7.81 0.71
N ALA A 226 -4.91 7.56 0.65
CA ALA A 226 -5.57 6.93 -0.49
C ALA A 226 -6.43 7.96 -1.23
N SER A 227 -6.63 7.78 -2.53
CA SER A 227 -7.55 8.63 -3.30
C SER A 227 -8.99 8.29 -2.96
N GLY A 228 -9.82 9.31 -2.76
CA GLY A 228 -11.25 9.17 -2.48
C GLY A 228 -11.70 10.05 -1.31
N TYR A 229 -13.01 10.16 -1.14
CA TYR A 229 -13.55 10.83 0.04
C TYR A 229 -13.54 9.84 1.21
N VAL A 230 -12.86 10.22 2.28
CA VAL A 230 -12.90 9.49 3.55
C VAL A 230 -13.91 10.19 4.46
N MET A 231 -14.84 9.42 5.04
CA MET A 231 -15.75 9.93 6.05
C MET A 231 -15.08 9.83 7.42
N ILE A 232 -14.87 10.97 8.07
CA ILE A 232 -14.36 11.04 9.44
C ILE A 232 -15.54 11.42 10.34
N PRO A 233 -15.95 10.57 11.29
CA PRO A 233 -17.05 10.90 12.19
C PRO A 233 -16.78 12.17 13.01
N ALA A 234 -17.85 12.80 13.48
CA ALA A 234 -17.78 13.94 14.39
C ALA A 234 -16.91 13.64 15.62
N ASN A 235 -15.96 14.52 15.94
CA ASN A 235 -14.99 14.37 17.04
C ASN A 235 -14.05 13.16 16.91
N SER A 236 -13.89 12.62 15.71
CA SER A 236 -12.94 11.54 15.44
C SER A 236 -11.73 12.05 14.67
N TRP A 237 -10.66 11.26 14.76
CA TRP A 237 -9.40 11.50 14.04
C TRP A 237 -9.18 10.42 13.00
N GLN A 238 -8.45 10.80 11.97
CA GLN A 238 -7.97 9.90 10.95
C GLN A 238 -6.45 10.06 10.85
N TRP A 239 -5.75 8.97 11.12
CA TRP A 239 -4.29 8.92 11.14
C TRP A 239 -3.76 8.41 9.81
N TYR A 240 -2.78 9.13 9.29
CA TYR A 240 -1.97 8.73 8.16
C TYR A 240 -0.50 8.72 8.56
N SER A 241 0.30 7.89 7.89
CA SER A 241 1.74 7.87 8.08
C SER A 241 2.46 7.88 6.74
N PHE A 242 3.59 8.56 6.71
CA PHE A 242 4.45 8.67 5.53
C PHE A 242 5.91 8.82 5.98
N ARG A 243 6.86 8.44 5.12
CA ARG A 243 8.29 8.65 5.36
C ARG A 243 8.79 9.77 4.48
N SER A 244 9.55 10.69 5.06
CA SER A 244 10.35 11.59 4.23
C SER A 244 11.59 10.85 3.72
N GLN A 245 12.01 11.23 2.53
CA GLN A 245 13.26 10.79 1.95
C GLN A 245 14.02 12.03 1.47
N VAL A 246 15.26 12.18 1.94
CA VAL A 246 16.20 13.16 1.43
C VAL A 246 16.47 12.77 -0.03
N PRO A 247 16.30 13.68 -0.99
CA PRO A 247 16.49 13.35 -2.38
C PRO A 247 17.94 12.93 -2.58
N VAL A 248 18.14 11.90 -3.40
CA VAL A 248 19.44 11.55 -3.92
C VAL A 248 19.43 12.04 -5.35
N ASN A 249 20.26 13.05 -5.65
CA ASN A 249 20.55 13.42 -7.02
C ASN A 249 21.74 12.62 -7.51
N VAL A 250 21.95 12.61 -8.82
CA VAL A 250 23.16 12.11 -9.45
C VAL A 250 23.97 13.29 -9.96
N ASP A 251 25.26 13.35 -9.62
CA ASP A 251 26.18 14.35 -10.18
C ASP A 251 26.47 14.07 -11.66
N SER A 252 27.25 14.96 -12.30
CA SER A 252 27.62 14.81 -13.72
C SER A 252 28.43 13.55 -14.04
N ASP A 253 29.02 12.93 -13.01
CA ASP A 253 29.81 11.71 -13.13
C ASP A 253 28.99 10.46 -12.78
N GLY A 254 27.69 10.63 -12.48
CA GLY A 254 26.77 9.56 -12.15
C GLY A 254 26.92 9.05 -10.71
N ASN A 255 27.54 9.81 -9.81
CA ASN A 255 27.57 9.48 -8.40
C ASN A 255 26.34 10.02 -7.68
N ASP A 256 25.78 9.20 -6.80
CA ASP A 256 24.73 9.61 -5.87
C ASP A 256 25.25 10.72 -4.94
N ILE A 257 24.67 11.91 -5.09
CA ILE A 257 24.84 13.05 -4.20
C ILE A 257 23.57 13.22 -3.38
N VAL A 258 23.70 13.05 -2.07
CA VAL A 258 22.64 13.41 -1.12
C VAL A 258 22.41 14.92 -1.25
N THR A 259 21.25 15.34 -1.74
CA THR A 259 20.93 16.77 -1.81
C THR A 259 20.63 17.32 -0.43
N ASN A 260 20.55 18.64 -0.29
CA ASN A 260 20.15 19.23 0.98
C ASN A 260 18.77 18.67 1.36
N PRO A 261 18.57 18.12 2.58
CA PRO A 261 17.26 17.68 3.06
C PRO A 261 16.16 18.74 2.92
N GLU A 262 16.54 20.01 2.96
CA GLU A 262 15.64 21.15 2.73
C GLU A 262 15.05 21.19 1.31
N ASP A 263 15.67 20.49 0.35
CA ASP A 263 15.21 20.39 -1.04
C ASP A 263 14.10 19.34 -1.22
N ALA A 264 13.91 18.42 -0.25
CA ALA A 264 12.74 17.52 -0.20
C ALA A 264 11.57 18.18 0.53
N THR A 265 10.80 18.98 -0.18
CA THR A 265 9.54 19.50 0.34
C THR A 265 8.44 18.45 0.20
N ILE A 266 7.66 18.23 1.25
CA ILE A 266 6.42 17.47 1.20
C ILE A 266 5.26 18.45 1.27
N ASN A 267 4.29 18.24 0.37
CA ASN A 267 3.07 19.02 0.31
C ASN A 267 1.92 18.16 0.81
N ALA A 268 1.21 18.64 1.82
CA ALA A 268 -0.05 18.07 2.29
C ALA A 268 -1.20 18.97 1.84
N LEU A 269 -2.16 18.39 1.13
CA LEU A 269 -3.36 19.08 0.67
C LEU A 269 -4.60 18.33 1.15
N LEU A 270 -5.41 18.97 1.98
CA LEU A 270 -6.69 18.45 2.42
C LEU A 270 -7.83 19.19 1.72
N ARG A 271 -8.58 18.46 0.90
CA ARG A 271 -9.81 18.95 0.27
C ARG A 271 -11.01 18.47 1.06
N THR A 272 -11.78 19.42 1.59
CA THR A 272 -12.95 19.12 2.42
C THR A 272 -14.22 19.34 1.62
N LYS A 273 -15.07 18.31 1.53
CA LYS A 273 -16.40 18.44 0.92
C LYS A 273 -17.44 19.03 1.88
N SER A 274 -17.30 18.69 3.16
CA SER A 274 -18.20 19.10 4.24
C SER A 274 -17.53 18.91 5.59
N GLY A 275 -17.99 19.66 6.60
CA GLY A 275 -17.47 19.59 7.97
C GLY A 275 -16.34 20.57 8.24
N ASN A 276 -15.98 20.70 9.51
CA ASN A 276 -14.86 21.49 9.97
C ASN A 276 -13.67 20.57 10.25
N LEU A 277 -12.90 20.31 9.19
CA LEU A 277 -11.69 19.50 9.26
C LEU A 277 -10.47 20.40 9.44
N SER A 278 -9.54 19.95 10.26
CA SER A 278 -8.18 20.49 10.37
C SER A 278 -7.19 19.33 10.22
N PHE A 279 -5.94 19.63 9.90
CA PHE A 279 -4.91 18.62 9.98
C PHE A 279 -3.60 19.16 10.55
N GLU A 280 -2.84 18.26 11.16
CA GLU A 280 -1.51 18.51 11.69
C GLU A 280 -0.52 17.49 11.15
N VAL A 281 0.75 17.88 11.13
CA VAL A 281 1.87 17.03 10.74
C VAL A 281 2.78 16.88 11.94
N TRP A 282 3.02 15.63 12.35
CA TRP A 282 3.77 15.28 13.55
C TRP A 282 5.00 14.45 13.20
N SER A 283 6.09 14.71 13.88
CA SER A 283 7.24 13.82 13.95
C SER A 283 6.98 12.63 14.89
N ALA A 284 7.90 11.66 14.88
CA ALA A 284 7.90 10.59 15.88
C ALA A 284 8.07 11.12 17.32
N ASP A 285 8.82 12.22 17.49
CA ASP A 285 9.02 12.84 18.80
C ASP A 285 7.75 13.55 19.29
N ASP A 286 7.02 14.23 18.40
CA ASP A 286 5.72 14.84 18.71
C ASP A 286 4.72 13.78 19.17
N LEU A 287 4.65 12.66 18.45
CA LEU A 287 3.82 11.52 18.84
C LEU A 287 4.20 10.98 20.23
N ASN A 288 5.50 10.87 20.53
CA ASN A 288 5.96 10.43 21.84
C ASN A 288 5.61 11.44 22.94
N ASN A 289 5.74 12.74 22.67
CA ASN A 289 5.36 13.79 23.62
C ASN A 289 3.87 13.77 23.90
N TRP A 290 3.04 13.66 22.86
CA TRP A 290 1.59 13.49 22.97
C TRP A 290 1.21 12.28 23.83
N ARG A 291 1.80 11.10 23.56
CA ARG A 291 1.56 9.87 24.35
C ARG A 291 1.91 10.04 25.82
N ASN A 292 2.93 10.83 26.12
CA ASN A 292 3.40 11.11 27.47
C ASN A 292 2.65 12.27 28.15
N SER A 293 1.63 12.85 27.48
CA SER A 293 0.95 14.06 27.94
C SER A 293 1.90 15.23 28.19
N SER A 294 3.03 15.23 27.49
CA SER A 294 3.97 16.35 27.46
C SER A 294 3.45 17.39 26.47
N ASP A 295 3.72 18.65 26.77
CA ASP A 295 3.45 19.74 25.83
C ASP A 295 4.37 19.62 24.62
N PHE A 296 3.85 19.90 23.43
CA PHE A 296 4.60 19.87 22.17
C PHE A 296 3.96 20.78 21.13
N ASP A 297 4.77 21.27 20.22
CA ASP A 297 4.32 22.00 19.04
C ASP A 297 4.41 21.06 17.83
N PRO A 298 3.32 20.80 17.10
CA PRO A 298 3.39 19.98 15.89
C PRO A 298 4.34 20.62 14.87
N MET A 299 5.02 19.79 14.08
CA MET A 299 5.88 20.28 13.00
C MET A 299 5.15 21.20 12.02
N GLY A 300 3.85 20.98 11.86
CA GLY A 300 3.05 21.73 10.91
C GLY A 300 1.55 21.59 11.16
N ALA A 301 0.81 22.56 10.63
CA ALA A 301 -0.64 22.51 10.56
C ALA A 301 -1.11 22.99 9.20
N GLY A 302 -2.20 22.40 8.71
CA GLY A 302 -2.87 22.86 7.49
C GLY A 302 -3.45 24.26 7.69
N THR A 303 -3.10 25.18 6.81
CA THR A 303 -3.66 26.54 6.76
C THR A 303 -4.47 26.73 5.49
N GLU A 304 -5.50 27.56 5.53
CA GLU A 304 -6.25 27.95 4.33
C GLU A 304 -5.30 28.54 3.28
N ASN A 305 -5.44 28.09 2.04
CA ASN A 305 -4.68 28.61 0.91
C ASN A 305 -5.61 29.30 -0.08
N GLU A 306 -5.62 30.64 -0.04
CA GLU A 306 -6.47 31.49 -0.90
C GLU A 306 -6.17 31.36 -2.40
N PHE A 307 -5.02 30.77 -2.77
CA PHE A 307 -4.61 30.59 -4.16
C PHE A 307 -5.14 29.28 -4.76
N ILE A 308 -5.74 28.39 -3.97
CA ILE A 308 -6.28 27.12 -4.46
C ILE A 308 -7.81 27.15 -4.37
N SER A 309 -8.47 26.89 -5.50
CA SER A 309 -9.94 26.86 -5.53
C SER A 309 -10.51 25.80 -4.59
N GLY A 310 -11.56 26.19 -3.85
CA GLY A 310 -12.28 25.35 -2.90
C GLY A 310 -11.73 25.35 -1.48
N ASP A 311 -10.99 26.40 -1.10
CA ASP A 311 -10.45 26.67 0.25
C ASP A 311 -9.83 25.45 0.94
N PRO A 312 -8.93 24.69 0.25
CA PRO A 312 -8.32 23.55 0.88
C PRO A 312 -7.34 24.00 1.96
N LEU A 313 -7.17 23.16 2.98
CA LEU A 313 -6.06 23.30 3.89
C LEU A 313 -4.80 22.79 3.22
N PHE A 314 -3.74 23.58 3.29
CA PHE A 314 -2.45 23.28 2.69
C PHE A 314 -1.35 23.42 3.74
N TRP A 315 -0.37 22.53 3.67
CA TRP A 315 0.88 22.65 4.41
C TRP A 315 2.02 22.20 3.51
N GLN A 316 3.14 22.92 3.59
CA GLN A 316 4.40 22.55 2.97
C GLN A 316 5.50 22.65 4.02
N GLY A 317 6.34 21.62 4.08
CA GLY A 317 7.52 21.63 4.92
C GLY A 317 8.61 20.73 4.36
N SER A 318 9.81 20.91 4.87
CA SER A 318 10.95 20.04 4.60
C SER A 318 11.31 19.24 5.85
N PHE A 319 11.96 18.09 5.63
CA PHE A 319 12.29 17.16 6.70
C PHE A 319 13.80 16.91 6.72
N PRO A 320 14.47 17.19 7.85
CA PRO A 320 15.92 17.11 7.93
C PRO A 320 16.45 15.66 7.95
N THR A 321 15.58 14.68 8.22
CA THR A 321 15.95 13.28 8.39
C THR A 321 15.00 12.36 7.64
N ASN A 322 15.52 11.22 7.15
CA ASN A 322 14.73 10.10 6.64
C ASN A 322 14.00 9.42 7.80
N SER A 323 12.82 9.92 8.14
CA SER A 323 12.08 9.47 9.33
C SER A 323 10.62 9.26 9.03
N GLN A 324 9.95 8.57 9.95
CA GLN A 324 8.50 8.39 9.90
C GLN A 324 7.82 9.64 10.44
N TYR A 325 6.83 10.13 9.70
CA TYR A 325 5.97 11.23 10.09
C TYR A 325 4.51 10.79 10.02
N TYR A 326 3.67 11.58 10.68
CA TYR A 326 2.25 11.33 10.79
C TYR A 326 1.49 12.56 10.30
N LEU A 327 0.41 12.33 9.57
CA LEU A 327 -0.56 13.36 9.21
C LEU A 327 -1.87 12.99 9.88
N ILE A 328 -2.40 13.89 10.70
CA ILE A 328 -3.58 13.63 11.52
C ILE A 328 -4.66 14.58 11.07
N VAL A 329 -5.76 14.03 10.54
CA VAL A 329 -6.94 14.81 10.16
C VAL A 329 -7.96 14.73 11.28
N MET A 330 -8.37 15.87 11.80
CA MET A 330 -9.30 15.99 12.92
C MET A 330 -10.63 16.58 12.45
N ASN A 331 -11.74 15.88 12.73
CA ASN A 331 -13.07 16.44 12.54
C ASN A 331 -13.57 17.06 13.85
N SER A 332 -13.54 18.39 13.92
CA SER A 332 -14.00 19.15 15.10
C SER A 332 -15.51 19.45 15.09
N THR A 333 -16.24 18.94 14.11
CA THR A 333 -17.68 19.21 13.99
C THR A 333 -18.44 18.51 15.11
N SER A 334 -19.29 19.24 15.83
CA SER A 334 -20.14 18.70 16.90
C SER A 334 -21.46 18.07 16.41
N GLN A 335 -21.65 17.94 15.10
CA GLN A 335 -22.83 17.38 14.45
C GLN A 335 -22.37 16.33 13.42
N PRO A 336 -23.04 15.16 13.35
CA PRO A 336 -22.69 14.06 12.45
C PRO A 336 -22.89 14.39 10.97
#